data_AF-A0A939HVI9-F1
#
_entry.id   AF-A0A939HVI9-F1
#
_cell.length_a   1.000
_cell.length_b   1.000
_cell.length_c   1.000
_cell.angle_alpha   90.00
_cell.angle_beta   90.00
_cell.angle_gamma   90.00
#
_symmetry.space_group_name_H-M   'P 1'
#
loop_
_entity.id
_entity.type
_entity.pdbx_description
1 polymer ?
#
loop_
_entity_poly.entity_id
_entity_poly.type
_entity_poly.pdbx_seq_one_letter_code
_entity_poly.pdbx_strand_id
1 'polypeptide(L)'
;MAKLLGLPPLVFATFGMCVGYPDPAKITAVKHRLPQSAVLHRETYQLAAQTEAIALYDGVMKDFYAAQKMPVDGDWSEHSVRRIATVASLSGRDRLRDVLKNLGFGLR
;
A
#
# COMPACT_ATOMS: atom_id res chain seq x y z
N MET A 1 -12.53 16.05 -4.07
CA MET A 1 -12.12 16.19 -2.65
C MET A 1 -11.75 17.62 -2.30
N ALA A 2 -10.70 18.24 -2.88
CA ALA A 2 -10.29 19.60 -2.52
C ALA A 2 -11.42 20.65 -2.57
N LYS A 3 -12.20 20.68 -3.66
CA LYS A 3 -13.39 21.55 -3.79
C LYS A 3 -14.45 21.26 -2.73
N LEU A 4 -14.67 20.00 -2.39
CA LEU A 4 -15.67 19.57 -1.40
C LEU A 4 -15.31 20.07 0.00
N LEU A 5 -14.02 20.06 0.35
CA LEU A 5 -13.51 20.49 1.66
C LEU A 5 -13.14 21.97 1.72
N GLY A 6 -13.30 22.72 0.62
CA GLY A 6 -12.91 24.13 0.55
C GLY A 6 -11.42 24.37 0.81
N LEU A 7 -10.54 23.44 0.39
CA LEU A 7 -9.10 23.59 0.66
C LEU A 7 -8.53 24.81 -0.07
N PRO A 8 -7.71 25.65 0.59
CA PRO A 8 -7.04 26.76 -0.06
C PRO A 8 -5.91 26.27 -0.98
N PRO A 9 -5.33 27.15 -1.81
CA PRO A 9 -4.13 26.82 -2.58
C PRO A 9 -3.02 26.24 -1.70
N LEU A 10 -2.19 25.36 -2.26
CA LEU A 10 -1.06 24.69 -1.61
C LEU A 10 -1.46 23.75 -0.45
N VAL A 11 -2.72 23.32 -0.37
CA VAL A 11 -3.19 22.31 0.59
C VAL A 11 -3.68 21.07 -0.16
N PHE A 12 -3.10 19.91 0.18
CA PHE A 12 -3.42 18.62 -0.42
C PHE A 12 -3.81 17.61 0.67
N ALA A 13 -4.99 17.00 0.54
CA ALA A 13 -5.41 15.92 1.41
C ALA A 13 -4.71 14.61 1.00
N THR A 14 -3.93 14.03 1.92
CA THR A 14 -3.13 12.82 1.68
C THR A 14 -3.94 11.54 1.86
N PHE A 15 -4.61 11.41 3.00
CA PHE A 15 -5.48 10.29 3.34
C PHE A 15 -6.54 10.73 4.36
N GLY A 16 -7.62 9.95 4.45
CA GLY A 16 -8.59 10.04 5.55
C GLY A 16 -8.29 9.00 6.62
N MET A 17 -8.73 9.26 7.85
CA MET A 17 -8.63 8.31 8.97
C MET A 17 -10.02 8.06 9.54
N CYS A 18 -10.46 6.80 9.53
CA CYS A 18 -11.70 6.39 10.17
C CYS A 18 -11.44 6.16 11.67
N VAL A 19 -12.23 6.79 12.54
CA VAL A 19 -12.17 6.62 14.00
C VAL A 19 -13.58 6.32 14.49
N GLY A 20 -13.72 5.32 15.35
CA GLY A 20 -15.01 4.87 15.89
C GLY A 20 -14.86 3.60 16.72
N TYR A 21 -15.99 3.01 17.11
CA TYR A 21 -16.01 1.78 17.89
C TYR A 21 -16.02 0.54 16.96
N PRO A 22 -15.19 -0.47 17.22
CA PRO A 22 -15.18 -1.70 16.42
C PRO A 22 -16.44 -2.53 16.71
N ASP A 23 -16.89 -3.26 15.69
CA ASP A 23 -17.93 -4.28 15.84
C ASP A 23 -17.37 -5.49 16.62
N PRO A 24 -17.81 -5.76 17.86
CA PRO A 24 -17.27 -6.85 18.67
C PRO A 24 -17.50 -8.24 18.07
N ALA A 25 -18.47 -8.39 17.16
CA ALA A 25 -18.74 -9.66 16.48
C ALA A 25 -17.75 -9.94 15.33
N LYS A 26 -16.93 -8.96 14.93
CA LYS A 26 -15.96 -9.07 13.85
C LYS A 26 -14.53 -9.08 14.40
N ILE A 27 -14.01 -10.28 14.63
CA ILE A 27 -12.60 -10.46 14.99
C ILE A 27 -11.75 -10.36 13.72
N THR A 28 -10.80 -9.43 13.70
CA THR A 28 -9.87 -9.26 12.58
C THR A 28 -8.57 -10.01 12.83
N ALA A 29 -8.10 -10.75 11.82
CA ALA A 29 -6.80 -11.40 11.92
C ALA A 29 -5.65 -10.39 11.80
N VAL A 30 -4.57 -10.64 12.53
CA VAL A 30 -3.33 -9.87 12.39
C VAL A 30 -2.68 -10.26 11.06
N LYS A 31 -2.67 -9.34 10.11
CA LYS A 31 -1.92 -9.52 8.86
C LYS A 31 -0.43 -9.56 9.16
N HIS A 32 0.28 -10.55 8.63
CA HIS A 32 1.74 -10.62 8.74
C HIS A 32 2.41 -9.42 8.04
N ARG A 33 3.69 -9.18 8.37
CA ARG A 33 4.53 -8.16 7.74
C ARG A 33 5.76 -8.84 7.14
N LEU A 34 6.40 -8.16 6.20
CA LEU A 34 7.70 -8.57 5.71
C LEU A 34 8.65 -8.82 6.91
N PRO A 35 9.50 -9.85 6.85
CA PRO A 35 10.47 -10.09 7.89
C PRO A 35 11.44 -8.91 7.97
N GLN A 36 11.99 -8.69 9.16
CA GLN A 36 12.92 -7.58 9.39
C GLN A 36 14.16 -7.65 8.48
N SER A 37 14.59 -8.85 8.07
CA SER A 37 15.67 -9.05 7.10
C SER A 37 15.40 -8.43 5.71
N ALA A 38 14.13 -8.21 5.36
CA ALA A 38 13.73 -7.54 4.11
C ALA A 38 13.49 -6.03 4.27
N VAL A 39 13.45 -5.50 5.50
CA VAL A 39 13.03 -4.12 5.78
C VAL A 39 14.12 -3.31 6.48
N LEU A 40 14.79 -3.89 7.49
CA LEU A 40 15.89 -3.25 8.20
C LEU A 40 17.20 -3.56 7.51
N HIS A 41 17.84 -2.51 7.03
CA HIS A 41 19.16 -2.55 6.41
C HIS A 41 20.12 -1.80 7.34
N ARG A 42 21.31 -2.37 7.62
CA ARG A 42 22.35 -1.73 8.43
C ARG A 42 23.41 -1.15 7.52
N GLU A 43 23.75 0.12 7.74
CA GLU A 43 24.74 0.94 7.01
C GLU A 43 24.42 1.16 5.52
N THR A 44 24.18 0.09 4.76
CA THR A 44 23.97 0.13 3.32
C THR A 44 22.76 -0.70 2.92
N TYR A 45 22.21 -0.37 1.75
CA TYR A 45 21.07 -1.09 1.21
C TYR A 45 21.49 -2.51 0.76
N GLN A 46 21.04 -3.54 1.47
CA GLN A 46 21.38 -4.95 1.21
C GLN A 46 20.31 -5.65 0.37
N LEU A 47 20.67 -6.09 -0.84
CA LEU A 47 19.78 -6.83 -1.74
C LEU A 47 19.91 -8.35 -1.64
N ALA A 48 21.08 -8.84 -1.22
CA ALA A 48 21.40 -10.28 -1.26
C ALA A 48 20.40 -11.14 -0.47
N ALA A 49 19.92 -10.65 0.68
CA ALA A 49 18.97 -11.36 1.53
C ALA A 49 17.49 -11.14 1.15
N GLN A 50 17.19 -10.23 0.21
CA GLN A 50 15.80 -9.87 -0.09
C GLN A 50 15.04 -10.99 -0.79
N THR A 51 15.67 -11.67 -1.77
CA THR A 51 15.00 -12.72 -2.55
C THR A 51 14.47 -13.85 -1.67
N GLU A 52 15.29 -14.35 -0.75
CA GLU A 52 14.90 -15.40 0.19
C GLU A 52 13.83 -14.92 1.18
N ALA A 53 14.01 -13.70 1.71
CA ALA A 53 13.07 -13.12 2.66
C ALA A 53 11.68 -12.84 2.05
N ILE A 54 11.64 -12.43 0.76
CA ILE A 54 10.40 -12.24 0.00
C ILE A 54 9.75 -13.59 -0.29
N ALA A 55 10.50 -14.60 -0.75
CA ALA A 55 9.95 -15.93 -1.01
C ALA A 55 9.33 -16.58 0.23
N LEU A 56 9.96 -16.41 1.40
CA LEU A 56 9.38 -16.81 2.68
C LEU A 56 8.06 -16.08 2.95
N TYR A 57 8.03 -14.77 2.76
CA TYR A 57 6.85 -13.95 3.01
C TYR A 57 5.71 -14.25 2.04
N ASP A 58 6.01 -14.59 0.79
CA ASP A 58 5.03 -15.01 -0.22
C ASP A 58 4.28 -16.28 0.21
N GLY A 59 4.99 -17.27 0.77
CA GLY A 59 4.37 -18.45 1.38
C GLY A 59 3.45 -18.07 2.55
N VAL A 60 3.95 -17.28 3.50
CA VAL A 60 3.18 -16.81 4.68
C VAL A 60 1.90 -16.07 4.27
N MET A 61 2.00 -15.22 3.24
CA MET A 61 0.86 -14.43 2.77
C MET A 61 -0.15 -15.26 1.98
N LYS A 62 0.30 -16.29 1.25
CA LYS A 62 -0.60 -17.24 0.58
C LYS A 62 -1.46 -18.00 1.60
N ASP A 63 -0.85 -18.49 2.67
CA ASP A 63 -1.56 -19.14 3.77
C ASP A 63 -2.54 -18.18 4.46
N PHE A 64 -2.12 -16.93 4.69
CA PHE A 64 -2.98 -15.89 5.25
C PHE A 64 -4.19 -15.59 4.34
N TYR A 65 -3.98 -15.42 3.03
CA TYR A 65 -5.08 -15.17 2.09
C TYR A 65 -6.09 -16.32 2.07
N ALA A 66 -5.62 -17.57 2.08
CA ALA A 66 -6.48 -18.74 2.15
C ALA A 66 -7.28 -18.79 3.47
N ALA A 67 -6.61 -18.59 4.62
CA ALA A 67 -7.25 -18.58 5.93
C ALA A 67 -8.31 -17.48 6.07
N GLN A 68 -8.06 -16.32 5.47
CA GLN A 68 -8.98 -15.19 5.47
C GLN A 68 -10.02 -15.23 4.32
N LYS A 69 -10.03 -16.30 3.50
CA LYS A 69 -10.90 -16.45 2.32
C LYS A 69 -10.85 -15.24 1.39
N MET A 70 -9.66 -14.65 1.24
CA MET A 70 -9.47 -13.47 0.41
C MET A 70 -9.40 -13.87 -1.07
N PRO A 71 -10.09 -13.15 -1.97
CA PRO A 71 -10.02 -13.41 -3.41
C PRO A 71 -8.75 -12.79 -4.00
N VAL A 72 -7.61 -13.38 -3.69
CA VAL A 72 -6.30 -12.97 -4.23
C VAL A 72 -5.72 -14.15 -4.99
N ASP A 73 -5.46 -13.95 -6.28
CA ASP A 73 -4.71 -14.95 -7.05
C ASP A 73 -3.22 -14.71 -6.85
N GLY A 74 -2.49 -15.80 -6.59
CA GLY A 74 -1.04 -15.76 -6.41
C GLY A 74 -0.61 -15.41 -4.99
N ASP A 75 0.66 -15.05 -4.86
CA ASP A 75 1.30 -14.66 -3.62
C ASP A 75 1.27 -13.14 -3.38
N TRP A 76 2.03 -12.67 -2.39
CA TRP A 76 2.07 -11.25 -2.08
C TRP A 76 2.79 -10.45 -3.15
N SER A 77 3.88 -10.98 -3.71
CA SER A 77 4.66 -10.36 -4.78
C SER A 77 3.80 -10.14 -6.03
N GLU A 78 3.14 -11.18 -6.54
CA GLU A 78 2.24 -11.10 -7.70
C GLU A 78 1.09 -10.11 -7.45
N HIS A 79 0.42 -10.24 -6.30
CA HIS A 79 -0.69 -9.35 -5.94
C HIS A 79 -0.26 -7.88 -5.82
N SER A 80 0.95 -7.63 -5.30
CA SER A 80 1.49 -6.28 -5.15
C SER A 80 1.84 -5.67 -6.50
N VAL A 81 2.48 -6.42 -7.39
CA VAL A 81 2.81 -5.98 -8.75
C VAL A 81 1.55 -5.64 -9.54
N ARG A 82 0.49 -6.46 -9.46
CA ARG A 82 -0.78 -6.20 -10.18
C ARG A 82 -1.39 -4.84 -9.87
N ARG A 83 -1.17 -4.28 -8.67
CA ARG A 83 -1.71 -2.96 -8.25
C ARG A 83 -0.99 -1.76 -8.87
N ILE A 84 0.18 -1.99 -9.47
CA ILE A 84 1.00 -0.96 -10.12
C ILE A 84 1.38 -1.32 -11.56
N ALA A 85 0.90 -2.46 -12.08
CA ALA A 85 1.31 -3.00 -13.37
C ALA A 85 0.90 -2.13 -14.56
N THR A 86 -0.20 -1.38 -14.44
CA THR A 86 -0.74 -0.54 -15.52
C THR A 86 -1.26 0.80 -15.01
N VAL A 87 -1.39 1.78 -15.90
CA VAL A 87 -2.04 3.07 -15.57
C VAL A 87 -3.44 2.86 -15.00
N ALA A 88 -4.22 1.92 -15.57
CA ALA A 88 -5.55 1.58 -15.06
C ALA A 88 -5.49 1.05 -13.61
N SER A 89 -4.50 0.21 -13.28
CA SER A 89 -4.33 -0.32 -11.90
C SER A 89 -4.03 0.77 -10.86
N LEU A 90 -3.50 1.92 -11.30
CA LEU A 90 -3.24 3.07 -10.42
C LEU A 90 -4.50 3.80 -9.99
N SER A 91 -5.68 3.48 -10.56
CA SER A 91 -6.97 4.03 -10.14
C SER A 91 -7.00 5.57 -10.09
N GLY A 92 -6.42 6.22 -11.12
CA GLY A 92 -6.36 7.68 -11.22
C GLY A 92 -5.16 8.33 -10.52
N ARG A 93 -4.32 7.56 -9.80
CA ARG A 93 -3.09 8.07 -9.15
C ARG A 93 -2.00 8.46 -10.16
N ASP A 94 -2.11 8.02 -11.40
CA ASP A 94 -1.30 8.49 -12.52
C ASP A 94 -1.40 10.02 -12.73
N ARG A 95 -2.53 10.63 -12.35
CA ARG A 95 -2.76 12.08 -12.49
C ARG A 95 -2.32 12.93 -11.28
N LEU A 96 -1.66 12.33 -10.28
CA LEU A 96 -1.28 13.04 -9.05
C LEU A 96 -0.43 14.29 -9.31
N ARG A 97 0.47 14.23 -10.29
CA ARG A 97 1.29 15.38 -10.69
C ARG A 97 0.43 16.57 -11.13
N ASP A 98 -0.58 16.32 -11.96
CA ASP A 98 -1.46 17.38 -12.47
C ASP A 98 -2.35 17.93 -11.36
N VAL A 99 -2.84 17.06 -10.46
CA VAL A 99 -3.59 17.49 -9.27
C VAL A 99 -2.75 18.43 -8.41
N LEU A 100 -1.49 18.10 -8.15
CA LEU A 100 -0.60 18.95 -7.36
C LEU A 100 -0.33 20.29 -8.06
N LYS A 101 -0.06 20.29 -9.36
CA LYS A 101 0.08 21.54 -10.14
C LYS A 101 -1.17 22.41 -10.09
N ASN A 102 -2.35 21.81 -10.24
CA ASN A 102 -3.64 22.53 -10.19
C ASN A 102 -3.93 23.11 -8.80
N LEU A 103 -3.33 22.55 -7.74
CA LEU A 103 -3.38 23.10 -6.38
C LEU A 103 -2.30 24.15 -6.11
N GLY A 104 -1.47 24.49 -7.10
CA GLY A 104 -0.43 25.52 -7.02
C GLY A 104 0.96 25.01 -6.63
N PHE A 105 1.16 23.70 -6.44
CA PHE A 105 2.49 23.17 -6.09
C PHE A 105 3.45 23.28 -7.27
N GLY A 106 4.57 23.99 -7.05
CA GLY A 106 5.63 24.20 -8.04
C GLY A 106 6.56 22.99 -8.18
N LEU A 107 6.07 21.89 -8.74
CA LEU A 107 6.89 20.71 -9.05
C LEU A 107 7.91 21.05 -10.14
N ARG A 108 9.19 20.82 -9.86
CA ARG A 108 10.33 21.02 -10.77
C ARG A 108 10.93 19.69 -11.17
#